data_AF-A0A4Q5QRV0-F1
#
_entry.id   AF-A0A4Q5QRV0-F1
#
_cell.length_a   1.000
_cell.length_b   1.000
_cell.length_c   1.000
_cell.angle_alpha   90.00
_cell.angle_beta   90.00
_cell.angle_gamma   90.00
#
_symmetry.space_group_name_H-M   'P 1'
#
loop_
_entity.id
_entity.type
_entity.pdbx_description
1 polymer ?
#
loop_
_entity_poly.entity_id
_entity_poly.type
_entity_poly.pdbx_seq_one_letter_code
_entity_poly.pdbx_strand_id
1 'polypeptide(L)' 'GLDSVLIEGGPTVIGTLLANDLWDEMRVFRSPKRLERGVAAPRVGLRNWQAVENVGPDKLFWFANEQSVALPLA' A
#
# COMPACT_ATOMS: atom_id res chain seq x y z
N GLY A 1 18.93 2.86 -15.97
CA GLY A 1 18.44 3.49 -14.74
C GLY A 1 17.85 2.40 -13.87
N LEU A 2 17.16 2.78 -12.81
CA LEU A 2 16.29 1.86 -12.08
C LEU A 2 14.85 2.30 -12.36
N ASP A 3 14.04 1.39 -12.89
CA ASP A 3 12.75 1.74 -13.48
C ASP A 3 11.57 1.52 -12.52
N SER A 4 11.70 0.59 -11.57
CA SER A 4 10.70 0.34 -10.53
C SER A 4 11.32 -0.28 -9.27
N VAL A 5 10.69 -0.04 -8.11
CA VAL A 5 11.07 -0.63 -6.82
C VAL A 5 9.83 -1.25 -6.18
N LEU A 6 9.94 -2.52 -5.79
CA LEU A 6 8.98 -3.12 -4.85
C LEU A 6 9.46 -2.82 -3.42
N ILE A 7 8.59 -2.24 -2.61
CA ILE A 7 8.91 -1.85 -1.25
C ILE A 7 8.13 -2.72 -0.27
N GLU A 8 8.87 -3.45 0.56
CA GLU A 8 8.36 -4.14 1.73
C GLU A 8 9.07 -3.62 2.98
N GLY A 9 8.35 -3.43 4.08
CA GLY A 9 8.96 -2.90 5.29
C GLY A 9 7.99 -2.76 6.45
N GLY A 10 8.55 -2.36 7.60
CA GLY A 10 7.75 -2.02 8.78
C GLY A 10 7.04 -0.68 8.65
N PRO A 11 6.26 -0.29 9.68
CA PRO A 11 5.49 0.95 9.66
C PRO A 11 6.32 2.22 9.44
N THR A 12 7.58 2.25 9.85
CA THR A 12 8.45 3.43 9.66
C THR A 12 8.74 3.68 8.18
N VAL A 13 9.16 2.65 7.44
CA VAL A 13 9.50 2.76 6.01
C VAL A 13 8.25 3.09 5.21
N ILE A 14 7.20 2.27 5.39
CA ILE A 14 5.92 2.44 4.68
C ILE A 14 5.29 3.79 5.05
N GLY A 15 5.28 4.16 6.32
CA GLY A 15 4.74 5.42 6.81
C GLY A 15 5.47 6.64 6.24
N THR A 16 6.81 6.57 6.12
CA THR A 16 7.60 7.66 5.53
C THR A 16 7.25 7.86 4.06
N LEU A 17 7.14 6.79 3.27
CA LEU A 17 6.80 6.88 1.85
C LEU A 17 5.40 7.44 1.63
N LEU A 18 4.42 6.93 2.39
CA LEU A 18 3.04 7.40 2.32
C LEU A 18 2.90 8.87 2.78
N ALA A 19 3.67 9.29 3.79
CA ALA A 19 3.66 10.69 4.26
C ALA A 19 4.30 11.68 3.27
N ASN A 20 5.18 11.20 2.40
CA ASN A 20 5.84 12.01 1.36
C ASN A 20 5.22 11.79 -0.04
N ASP A 21 4.10 11.06 -0.13
CA ASP A 21 3.44 10.68 -1.39
C ASP A 21 4.36 10.00 -2.41
N LEU A 22 5.31 9.19 -1.93
CA LEU A 22 6.29 8.46 -2.74
C LEU A 22 5.81 7.05 -3.07
N TRP A 23 4.69 6.94 -3.77
CA TRP A 23 4.12 5.65 -4.18
C TRP A 23 3.16 5.84 -5.36
N ASP A 24 3.15 4.85 -6.26
CA ASP A 24 2.24 4.79 -7.41
C ASP A 24 1.14 3.74 -7.20
N GLU A 25 1.51 2.58 -6.65
CA GLU A 25 0.63 1.44 -6.38
C GLU A 25 0.89 0.88 -4.98
N MET A 26 -0.17 0.37 -4.33
CA MET A 26 -0.02 -0.42 -3.12
C MET A 26 -0.91 -1.66 -3.13
N ARG A 27 -0.34 -2.76 -2.65
CA ARG A 27 -0.98 -4.06 -2.45
C ARG A 27 -1.06 -4.36 -0.95
N VAL A 28 -2.27 -4.44 -0.42
CA VAL A 28 -2.51 -4.65 1.03
C VAL A 28 -3.17 -6.00 1.25
N PHE A 29 -2.46 -6.93 1.88
CA PHE A 29 -3.04 -8.16 2.39
C PHE A 29 -3.71 -7.93 3.74
N ARG A 30 -4.94 -8.41 3.88
CA ARG A 30 -5.69 -8.40 5.14
C ARG A 30 -6.14 -9.81 5.51
N SER A 31 -5.61 -10.30 6.61
CA SER A 31 -6.02 -11.57 7.19
C SER A 31 -7.35 -11.45 7.94
N PRO A 32 -8.18 -12.51 7.99
CA PRO A 32 -9.36 -12.55 8.85
C PRO A 32 -9.00 -12.63 10.34
N LYS A 33 -7.73 -12.86 10.67
CA LYS A 33 -7.25 -12.94 12.07
C LYS A 33 -7.21 -11.55 12.71
N ARG A 34 -7.76 -11.45 13.92
CA ARG A 34 -7.61 -10.26 14.77
C ARG A 34 -6.38 -10.39 15.64
N LEU A 35 -5.49 -9.41 15.56
CA LEU A 35 -4.34 -9.30 16.46
C LEU A 35 -4.70 -8.34 17.61
N GLU A 36 -4.70 -8.84 18.84
CA GLU A 36 -5.02 -8.03 20.04
C GLU A 36 -3.87 -7.11 20.47
N ARG A 37 -2.63 -7.56 20.23
CA ARG A 37 -1.39 -6.85 20.60
C ARG A 37 -0.40 -6.96 19.45
N GLY A 38 0.48 -5.98 19.34
CA GLY A 38 1.53 -5.95 18.34
C GLY A 38 1.71 -4.57 17.75
N VAL A 39 2.33 -4.54 16.59
CA VAL A 39 2.61 -3.31 15.84
C VAL A 39 1.38 -2.94 15.02
N ALA A 40 0.88 -1.71 15.20
CA ALA A 40 -0.25 -1.22 14.41
C ALA A 40 0.15 -1.03 12.95
N ALA A 41 -0.73 -1.43 12.03
CA ALA A 41 -0.59 -1.09 10.62
C ALA A 41 -0.66 0.44 10.43
N PRO A 42 0.10 1.01 9.49
CA PRO A 42 -0.04 2.41 9.10
C PRO A 42 -1.50 2.73 8.78
N ARG A 43 -2.03 3.79 9.41
CA ARG A 43 -3.38 4.27 9.13
C ARG A 43 -3.33 5.22 7.94
N VAL A 44 -3.39 4.65 6.75
CA VAL A 44 -3.58 5.44 5.55
C VAL A 44 -5.06 5.52 5.25
N GLY A 45 -5.57 6.74 5.12
CA GLY A 45 -6.95 7.02 4.75
C GLY A 45 -7.22 6.69 3.28
N LEU A 46 -6.72 5.54 2.80
CA LEU A 46 -6.91 5.09 1.44
C LEU A 46 -8.39 4.89 1.21
N ARG A 47 -8.87 5.55 0.16
CA ARG A 47 -10.22 5.39 -0.35
C ARG A 47 -10.08 4.81 -1.76
N ASN A 48 -11.15 4.22 -2.26
CA ASN A 48 -11.28 3.80 -3.66
C ASN A 48 -10.18 2.80 -4.11
N TRP A 49 -10.22 1.58 -3.58
CA TRP A 49 -9.42 0.49 -4.13
C TRP A 49 -9.84 0.22 -5.59
N GLN A 50 -8.86 -0.12 -6.41
CA GLN A 50 -9.06 -0.55 -7.80
C GLN A 50 -9.66 -1.95 -7.86
N ALA A 51 -9.19 -2.86 -6.99
CA ALA A 51 -9.67 -4.23 -6.91
C ALA A 51 -9.57 -4.81 -5.50
N VAL A 52 -10.38 -5.82 -5.24
CA VAL A 52 -10.26 -6.72 -4.08
C VAL A 52 -10.42 -8.15 -4.55
N GLU A 53 -9.47 -9.00 -4.20
CA GLU A 53 -9.51 -10.42 -4.52
C GLU A 53 -9.21 -11.28 -3.30
N ASN A 54 -9.65 -12.53 -3.33
CA ASN A 54 -9.32 -13.52 -2.31
C ASN A 54 -8.01 -14.20 -2.69
N VAL A 55 -7.08 -14.27 -1.73
CA VAL A 55 -5.84 -15.04 -1.86
C VAL A 55 -5.78 -16.00 -0.68
N GLY A 56 -6.24 -17.23 -0.93
CA GLY A 56 -6.49 -18.19 0.15
C GLY A 56 -7.51 -17.62 1.16
N PRO A 57 -7.21 -17.60 2.47
CA PRO A 57 -8.11 -17.06 3.48
C PRO A 57 -8.07 -15.52 3.60
N ASP A 58 -7.10 -14.87 2.95
CA ASP A 58 -6.86 -13.44 3.07
C ASP A 58 -7.49 -12.68 1.92
N LYS A 59 -7.66 -11.36 2.10
CA LYS A 59 -8.05 -10.44 1.03
C LYS A 59 -6.86 -9.61 0.59
N LEU A 60 -6.64 -9.51 -0.72
CA LEU A 60 -5.71 -8.57 -1.32
C LEU A 60 -6.49 -7.37 -1.85
N PHE A 61 -6.15 -6.18 -1.35
CA PHE A 61 -6.65 -4.90 -1.85
C PHE A 61 -5.58 -4.27 -2.74
N TRP A 62 -5.98 -3.80 -3.91
CA TRP A 62 -5.13 -3.02 -4.81
C TRP A 62 -5.56 -1.56 -4.81
N PHE A 63 -4.62 -0.67 -4.52
CA PHE A 63 -4.79 0.79 -4.60
C PHE A 63 -3.83 1.36 -5.64
N ALA A 64 -4.31 2.36 -6.37
CA ALA A 64 -3.48 3.19 -7.23
C ALA A 64 -3.53 4.63 -6.74
N ASN A 65 -2.40 5.33 -6.76
CA ASN A 65 -2.32 6.74 -6.47
C ASN A 65 -2.70 7.53 -7.72
N GLU A 66 -3.88 8.14 -7.74
CA GLU A 66 -4.33 8.95 -8.89
C GLU A 66 -3.43 10.17 -9.14
N GLN A 67 -2.69 10.63 -8.12
CA GLN A 67 -1.79 11.79 -8.22
C GLN A 67 -0.45 11.43 -8.88
N SER A 68 -0.06 10.14 -8.88
CA SER A 68 1.15 9.66 -9.55
C SER A 68 1.08 9.81 -11.08
N VAL A 69 -0.13 9.72 -11.66
CA VAL A 69 -0.35 9.83 -13.12
C VAL A 69 -0.01 11.24 -13.66
N ALA A 70 0.12 12.24 -12.77
CA ALA A 70 0.31 13.64 -13.17
C ALA A 70 1.76 14.07 -13.41
N LEU A 71 2.76 13.19 -13.22
CA LEU A 71 4.14 13.50 -13.57
C LEU A 71 4.44 12.97 -14.98
N PRO A 72 4.51 13.82 -16.01
CA PRO A 72 5.05 13.40 -17.30
C PRO A 72 6.49 12.98 -17.05
N LEU A 73 6.89 11.83 -17.60
CA LEU A 73 8.29 11.50 -17.76
C LEU A 73 8.93 12.65 -18.57
N ALA A 74 9.71 13.49 -17.89
CA ALA A 74 10.53 14.53 -18.50
C ALA A 74 11.76 13.91 -19.17
#